data_AF-A0A0F9GZG6-F1
#
_entry.id   AF-A0A0F9GZG6-F1
#
_cell.length_a   1.000
_cell.length_b   1.000
_cell.length_c   1.000
_cell.angle_alpha   90.00
_cell.angle_beta   90.00
_cell.angle_gamma   90.00
#
_symmetry.space_group_name_H-M   'P 1'
#
loop_
_entity.id
_entity.type
_entity.pdbx_description
1 polymer ?
#
loop_
_entity_poly.entity_id
_entity_poly.type
_entity_poly.pdbx_seq_one_letter_code
_entity_poly.pdbx_strand_id
1 'polypeptide(L)'
;MDKLLACNNCGRERWVAKRQIETRTYTGLCADCSRRSRWGENNPNYKGGRCNAGSGYIFVRVYPDNFFYSMATSQGYALEHRLVMAEYLGRCLQPWEWVHHKNGIKDDNRLENLELQTPSDHLSNHSRGYREGYRKGITDGKTAQIKQLKEEIVRLKSKGIE
;
A
#
# COMPACT_ATOMS: atom_id res chain seq x y z
N MET A 1 37.93 -13.13 -30.08
CA MET A 1 39.03 -12.75 -29.15
C MET A 1 38.47 -11.85 -28.09
N ASP A 2 38.82 -12.12 -26.83
CA ASP A 2 38.41 -11.32 -25.69
C ASP A 2 39.06 -9.92 -25.75
N LYS A 3 38.44 -8.94 -25.10
CA LYS A 3 38.91 -7.55 -25.06
C LYS A 3 39.21 -7.16 -23.61
N LEU A 4 40.38 -6.60 -23.37
CA LEU A 4 40.72 -6.01 -22.08
C LEU A 4 39.93 -4.70 -21.91
N LEU A 5 39.14 -4.59 -20.84
CA LEU A 5 38.30 -3.42 -20.54
C LEU A 5 38.32 -3.09 -19.04
N ALA A 6 38.31 -1.80 -18.73
CA ALA A 6 38.16 -1.28 -17.37
C ALA A 6 36.68 -1.24 -16.94
N CYS A 7 36.45 -1.42 -15.64
CA CYS A 7 35.15 -1.20 -15.01
C CYS A 7 34.88 0.30 -14.82
N ASN A 8 33.72 0.78 -15.27
CA ASN A 8 33.34 2.20 -15.17
C ASN A 8 33.21 2.72 -13.73
N ASN A 9 33.03 1.85 -12.73
CA ASN A 9 32.85 2.26 -11.34
C ASN A 9 34.12 2.13 -10.48
N CYS A 10 35.00 1.16 -10.75
CA CYS A 10 36.17 0.90 -9.91
C CYS A 10 37.51 0.87 -10.66
N GLY A 11 37.51 1.13 -11.97
CA GLY A 11 38.72 1.17 -12.80
C GLY A 11 39.38 -0.20 -13.06
N ARG A 12 39.07 -1.25 -12.30
CA ARG A 12 39.70 -2.57 -12.46
C ARG A 12 39.53 -3.14 -13.88
N GLU A 13 40.65 -3.53 -14.47
CA GLU A 13 40.73 -4.13 -15.80
C GLU A 13 40.46 -5.64 -15.76
N ARG A 14 39.81 -6.15 -16.81
CA ARG A 14 39.63 -7.59 -17.01
C ARG A 14 39.38 -7.92 -18.46
N TRP A 15 39.62 -9.19 -18.82
CA TRP A 15 39.21 -9.74 -20.10
C TRP A 15 37.70 -9.91 -20.14
N VAL A 16 37.07 -9.33 -21.16
CA VAL A 16 35.63 -9.44 -21.42
C VAL A 16 35.42 -10.12 -22.76
N ALA A 17 34.56 -11.13 -22.79
CA ALA A 17 34.28 -11.87 -24.02
C ALA A 17 33.64 -10.94 -25.07
N LYS A 18 34.16 -10.98 -26.31
CA LYS A 18 33.69 -10.15 -27.43
C LYS A 18 32.17 -10.20 -27.61
N ARG A 19 31.62 -11.41 -27.49
CA ARG A 19 30.17 -11.68 -27.58
C ARG A 19 29.35 -10.83 -26.61
N GLN A 20 29.81 -10.61 -25.38
CA GLN A 20 29.06 -9.82 -24.39
C GLN A 20 29.01 -8.33 -24.76
N ILE A 21 30.07 -7.84 -25.40
CA ILE A 21 30.18 -6.47 -25.90
C ILE A 21 29.25 -6.30 -27.11
N GLU A 22 29.33 -7.22 -28.07
CA GLU A 22 28.54 -7.20 -29.31
C GLU A 22 27.03 -7.35 -29.05
N THR A 23 26.65 -8.17 -28.06
CA THR A 23 25.24 -8.38 -27.68
C THR A 23 24.67 -7.32 -26.74
N ARG A 24 25.44 -6.27 -26.40
CA ARG A 24 25.07 -5.21 -25.44
C ARG A 24 24.63 -5.71 -24.06
N THR A 25 24.99 -6.94 -23.70
CA THR A 25 24.73 -7.51 -22.35
C THR A 25 25.77 -7.06 -21.33
N TYR A 26 26.90 -6.54 -21.81
CA TYR A 26 27.93 -5.96 -20.97
C TYR A 26 27.50 -4.59 -20.42
N THR A 27 27.31 -4.51 -19.09
CA THR A 27 26.85 -3.31 -18.40
C THR A 27 27.93 -2.24 -18.18
N GLY A 28 29.17 -2.43 -18.66
CA GLY A 28 30.29 -1.53 -18.35
C GLY A 28 30.90 -1.70 -16.96
N LEU A 29 30.33 -2.57 -16.11
CA LEU A 29 30.71 -2.76 -14.71
C LEU A 29 31.32 -4.13 -14.47
N CYS A 30 32.25 -4.26 -13.51
CA CYS A 30 32.68 -5.56 -12.98
C CYS A 30 31.58 -6.25 -12.20
N ALA A 31 31.70 -7.57 -12.01
CA ALA A 31 30.69 -8.36 -11.31
C ALA A 31 30.37 -7.76 -9.93
N ASP A 32 31.38 -7.34 -9.17
CA ASP A 32 31.17 -6.73 -7.85
C ASP A 32 30.45 -5.39 -7.94
N CYS A 33 30.87 -4.50 -8.85
CA CYS A 33 30.24 -3.19 -9.01
C CYS A 33 28.81 -3.31 -9.55
N SER A 34 28.58 -4.22 -10.49
CA SER A 34 27.26 -4.55 -11.04
C SER A 34 26.35 -5.18 -9.98
N ARG A 35 26.89 -5.96 -9.04
CA ARG A 35 26.13 -6.45 -7.88
C ARG A 35 25.80 -5.29 -6.94
N ARG A 36 26.78 -4.47 -6.55
CA ARG A 36 26.57 -3.34 -5.62
C ARG A 36 25.57 -2.32 -6.16
N SER A 37 25.59 -2.03 -7.46
CA SER A 37 24.65 -1.10 -8.10
C SER A 37 23.20 -1.57 -8.11
N ARG A 38 22.91 -2.81 -7.69
CA ARG A 38 21.54 -3.34 -7.60
C ARG A 38 20.92 -3.16 -6.21
N TRP A 39 21.69 -2.70 -5.23
CA TRP A 39 21.27 -2.65 -3.82
C TRP A 39 21.38 -1.26 -3.21
N GLY A 40 20.41 -0.94 -2.34
CA GLY A 40 20.38 0.29 -1.57
C GLY A 40 20.47 1.54 -2.45
N GLU A 41 21.10 2.58 -1.93
CA GLU A 41 21.27 3.88 -2.59
C GLU A 41 21.96 3.81 -3.97
N ASN A 42 22.71 2.74 -4.25
CA ASN A 42 23.35 2.59 -5.56
C ASN A 42 22.39 2.12 -6.66
N ASN A 43 21.19 1.64 -6.29
CA ASN A 43 20.16 1.26 -7.24
C ASN A 43 19.28 2.48 -7.55
N PRO A 44 19.19 2.95 -8.80
CA PRO A 44 18.39 4.14 -9.15
C PRO A 44 16.89 3.96 -8.88
N ASN A 45 16.42 2.72 -8.75
CA ASN A 45 15.03 2.43 -8.37
C ASN A 45 14.82 2.38 -6.85
N TYR A 46 15.88 2.53 -6.05
CA TYR A 46 15.78 2.57 -4.60
C TYR A 46 15.21 3.91 -4.15
N LYS A 47 14.02 3.87 -3.56
CA LYS A 47 13.31 5.05 -3.06
C LYS A 47 13.44 5.15 -1.54
N GLY A 48 14.68 5.15 -1.03
CA GLY A 48 14.94 5.17 0.41
C GLY A 48 14.39 3.94 1.15
N GLY A 49 14.28 2.80 0.47
CA GLY A 49 13.73 1.58 1.06
C GLY A 49 12.20 1.52 1.08
N ARG A 50 11.52 2.47 0.44
CA ARG A 50 10.06 2.49 0.27
C ARG A 50 9.64 1.70 -0.97
N CYS A 51 8.65 0.81 -0.84
CA CYS A 51 8.06 0.11 -1.97
C CYS A 51 6.54 0.04 -1.85
N ASN A 52 5.85 0.25 -2.98
CA ASN A 52 4.39 0.12 -3.04
C ASN A 52 4.04 -1.37 -3.19
N ALA A 53 3.17 -1.84 -2.32
CA ALA A 53 2.46 -3.08 -2.51
C ALA A 53 1.41 -2.90 -3.60
N GLY A 54 1.18 -3.93 -4.43
CA GLY A 54 0.10 -3.92 -5.42
C GLY A 54 -1.30 -3.68 -4.83
N SER A 55 -1.44 -3.77 -3.50
CA SER A 55 -2.66 -3.49 -2.73
C SER A 55 -2.86 -2.02 -2.33
N GLY A 56 -1.93 -1.12 -2.69
CA GLY A 56 -1.97 0.31 -2.38
C GLY A 56 -1.26 0.72 -1.08
N TYR A 57 -0.74 -0.23 -0.32
CA TYR A 57 0.03 0.06 0.89
C TYR A 57 1.50 0.35 0.58
N ILE A 58 2.13 1.19 1.40
CA ILE A 58 3.56 1.47 1.33
C ILE A 58 4.29 0.63 2.38
N PHE A 59 5.31 -0.11 1.96
CA PHE A 59 6.26 -0.78 2.84
C PHE A 59 7.54 0.06 2.95
N VAL A 60 8.12 0.10 4.14
CA VAL A 60 9.37 0.79 4.44
C VAL A 60 10.37 -0.23 4.99
N ARG A 61 11.61 -0.18 4.50
CA ARG A 61 12.70 -0.99 5.02
C ARG A 61 13.01 -0.57 6.45
N VAL A 62 13.03 -1.54 7.36
CA VAL A 62 13.42 -1.36 8.77
C VAL A 62 14.62 -2.26 9.03
N TYR A 63 15.70 -1.68 9.54
CA TYR A 63 16.95 -2.39 9.81
C TYR A 63 16.97 -2.97 11.24
N PRO A 64 17.75 -4.04 11.51
CA PRO A 64 17.77 -4.72 12.81
C PRO A 64 18.11 -3.86 14.03
N ASP A 65 18.83 -2.77 13.82
CA ASP A 65 19.22 -1.77 14.83
C ASP A 65 18.10 -0.76 15.13
N ASN A 66 17.03 -0.73 14.33
CA ASN A 66 15.90 0.15 14.54
C ASN A 66 14.96 -0.37 15.64
N PHE A 67 14.49 0.53 16.51
CA PHE A 67 13.56 0.21 17.61
C PHE A 67 12.28 -0.51 17.13
N PHE A 68 11.75 -0.14 15.97
CA PHE A 68 10.53 -0.71 15.39
C PHE A 68 10.78 -1.99 14.58
N TYR A 69 11.99 -2.56 14.60
CA TYR A 69 12.32 -3.77 13.83
C TYR A 69 11.44 -4.97 14.19
N SER A 70 10.92 -5.04 15.41
CA SER A 70 9.97 -6.08 15.83
C SER A 70 8.64 -6.07 15.06
N MET A 71 8.31 -4.95 14.40
CA MET A 71 7.15 -4.83 13.51
C MET A 71 7.46 -5.20 12.06
N ALA A 72 8.72 -5.47 11.73
CA ALA A 72 9.13 -5.80 10.38
C ALA A 72 8.81 -7.26 10.04
N THR A 73 8.50 -7.50 8.77
CA THR A 73 8.45 -8.83 8.16
C THR A 73 9.83 -9.49 8.17
N SER A 74 9.89 -10.79 7.88
CA SER A 74 11.16 -11.53 7.75
C SER A 74 12.11 -10.97 6.69
N GLN A 75 11.62 -10.14 5.78
CA GLN A 75 12.41 -9.44 4.76
C GLN A 75 12.92 -8.06 5.22
N GLY A 76 12.64 -7.67 6.47
CA GLY A 76 13.02 -6.37 7.04
C GLY A 76 12.18 -5.21 6.52
N TYR A 77 10.89 -5.42 6.25
CA TYR A 77 9.97 -4.34 5.85
C TYR A 77 8.77 -4.26 6.78
N ALA A 78 8.33 -3.06 7.13
CA ALA A 78 7.09 -2.81 7.86
C ALA A 78 6.15 -1.88 7.05
N LEU A 79 4.86 -1.91 7.38
CA LEU A 79 3.87 -1.03 6.75
C LEU A 79 4.04 0.41 7.24
N GLU A 80 4.12 1.37 6.31
CA GLU A 80 4.40 2.78 6.61
C GLU A 80 3.38 3.38 7.57
N HIS A 81 2.08 3.20 7.31
CA HIS A 81 1.02 3.70 8.19
C HIS A 81 1.11 3.13 9.62
N ARG A 82 1.58 1.88 9.79
CA ARG A 82 1.80 1.30 11.11
C ARG A 82 3.00 1.92 11.81
N LEU A 83 4.08 2.20 11.06
CA LEU A 83 5.26 2.87 11.60
C LEU A 83 4.94 4.29 12.05
N VAL A 84 4.24 5.08 11.23
CA VAL A 84 3.83 6.45 11.58
C VAL A 84 3.00 6.46 12.86
N MET A 85 2.05 5.52 13.00
CA MET A 85 1.26 5.40 14.23
C MET A 85 2.10 4.94 15.43
N ALA A 86 3.03 3.99 15.24
CA ALA A 86 3.93 3.51 16.30
C ALA A 86 4.86 4.63 16.81
N GLU A 87 5.40 5.43 15.90
CA GLU A 87 6.24 6.60 16.21
C GLU A 87 5.46 7.64 17.01
N TYR A 88 4.23 7.95 16.60
CA TYR A 88 3.35 8.86 17.33
C TYR A 88 3.05 8.37 18.76
N LEU A 89 2.85 7.06 18.94
CA LEU A 89 2.59 6.45 20.24
C LEU A 89 3.86 6.22 21.08
N GLY A 90 5.05 6.32 20.47
CA GLY A 90 6.33 6.01 21.12
C GLY A 90 6.51 4.54 21.50
N ARG A 91 5.79 3.61 20.85
CA ARG A 91 5.88 2.16 21.11
C ARG A 91 5.57 1.33 19.88
N CYS A 92 6.04 0.08 19.84
CA CYS A 92 5.63 -0.87 18.81
C CYS A 92 4.13 -1.21 18.91
N LEU A 93 3.49 -1.36 17.75
CA LEU A 93 2.12 -1.86 17.64
C LEU A 93 2.10 -3.38 17.73
N GLN A 94 1.11 -3.89 18.44
CA GLN A 94 0.84 -5.32 18.52
C GLN A 94 0.22 -5.85 17.21
N PRO A 95 0.33 -7.15 16.92
CA PRO A 95 -0.22 -7.74 15.70
C PRO A 95 -1.74 -7.56 15.54
N TRP A 96 -2.47 -7.47 16.66
CA TRP A 96 -3.93 -7.29 16.68
C TRP A 96 -4.37 -5.82 16.67
N GLU A 97 -3.46 -4.87 16.81
CA GLU A 97 -3.76 -3.45 16.68
C GLU A 97 -3.77 -3.07 15.20
N TRP A 98 -4.91 -2.63 14.70
CA TRP A 98 -5.11 -2.33 13.28
C TRP A 98 -5.08 -0.82 13.09
N VAL A 99 -4.48 -0.36 12.01
CA VAL A 99 -4.43 1.06 11.67
C VAL A 99 -5.24 1.25 10.40
N HIS A 100 -6.32 2.03 10.48
CA HIS A 100 -7.25 2.31 9.40
C HIS A 100 -7.03 3.71 8.83
N HIS A 101 -7.21 3.83 7.51
CA HIS A 101 -7.22 5.11 6.81
C HIS A 101 -8.65 5.65 6.77
N LYS A 102 -8.91 6.79 7.41
CA LYS A 102 -10.26 7.39 7.52
C LYS A 102 -10.85 7.76 6.15
N ASN A 103 -10.02 8.22 5.22
CA ASN A 103 -10.44 8.59 3.86
C ASN A 103 -10.45 7.43 2.86
N GLY A 104 -10.01 6.22 3.26
CA GLY A 104 -9.87 5.06 2.38
C GLY A 104 -8.70 5.09 1.39
N ILE A 105 -7.88 6.15 1.40
CA ILE A 105 -6.70 6.33 0.56
C ILE A 105 -5.48 5.76 1.29
N LYS A 106 -4.94 4.65 0.79
CA LYS A 106 -3.95 3.80 1.50
C LYS A 106 -2.52 4.32 1.53
N ASP A 107 -2.19 5.28 0.66
CA ASP A 107 -0.90 5.96 0.60
C ASP A 107 -0.90 7.32 1.34
N ASP A 108 -2.07 7.79 1.78
CA ASP A 108 -2.19 8.98 2.63
C ASP A 108 -1.92 8.63 4.11
N ASN A 109 -0.64 8.52 4.45
CA ASN A 109 -0.16 8.09 5.76
C ASN A 109 -0.01 9.25 6.76
N ARG A 110 -0.68 10.40 6.54
CA ARG A 110 -0.68 11.51 7.50
C ARG A 110 -1.43 11.10 8.76
N LEU A 111 -0.90 11.46 9.93
CA LEU A 111 -1.42 10.99 11.22
C LEU A 111 -2.90 11.33 11.42
N GLU A 112 -3.36 12.50 10.97
CA GLU A 112 -4.76 12.90 11.04
C GLU A 112 -5.71 11.96 10.26
N ASN A 113 -5.21 11.29 9.23
CA ASN A 113 -5.94 10.33 8.41
C ASN A 113 -5.89 8.90 8.97
N LEU A 114 -5.08 8.64 10.00
CA LEU A 114 -4.94 7.32 10.60
C LEU A 114 -5.81 7.17 11.85
N GLU A 115 -6.33 5.97 12.06
CA GLU A 115 -7.07 5.58 13.26
C GLU A 115 -6.59 4.22 13.76
N LEU A 116 -6.21 4.14 15.04
CA LEU A 116 -5.87 2.87 15.68
C LEU A 116 -7.17 2.20 16.17
N GLN A 117 -7.41 0.97 15.73
CA GLN A 117 -8.55 0.14 16.13
C GLN A 117 -8.05 -1.13 16.82
N THR A 118 -8.68 -1.51 17.92
CA THR A 118 -8.49 -2.83 18.54
C THR A 118 -9.47 -3.85 17.94
N PRO A 119 -9.28 -5.16 18.13
CA PRO A 119 -10.20 -6.18 17.62
C PRO A 119 -11.66 -5.97 18.09
N SER A 120 -11.85 -5.47 19.31
CA SER A 120 -13.17 -5.14 19.85
C SER A 120 -13.81 -3.97 19.08
N ASP A 121 -13.00 -2.94 18.78
CA ASP A 121 -13.46 -1.77 18.02
C ASP A 121 -13.74 -2.15 16.57
N HIS A 122 -12.89 -2.96 15.95
CA HIS A 122 -13.02 -3.37 14.56
C HIS A 122 -14.29 -4.19 14.30
N LEU A 123 -14.60 -5.18 15.16
CA LEU A 123 -15.85 -5.95 15.07
C LEU A 123 -17.08 -5.05 15.24
N SER A 124 -17.03 -4.10 16.18
CA SER A 124 -18.12 -3.16 16.44
C SER A 124 -18.37 -2.24 15.24
N ASN A 125 -17.31 -1.75 14.60
CA ASN A 125 -17.38 -0.87 13.43
C ASN A 125 -17.92 -1.60 12.20
N HIS A 126 -17.49 -2.85 11.98
CA HIS A 126 -18.05 -3.69 10.90
C HIS A 126 -19.55 -3.93 11.11
N SER A 127 -19.95 -4.20 12.36
CA SER A 127 -21.35 -4.39 12.74
C SER A 127 -22.18 -3.12 12.55
N ARG A 128 -21.61 -1.95 12.89
CA ARG A 128 -22.26 -0.64 12.74
C ARG A 128 -22.46 -0.27 11.27
N GLY A 129 -21.43 -0.44 10.44
CA GLY A 129 -21.50 -0.19 8.99
C GLY A 129 -22.57 -1.04 8.30
N TYR A 130 -22.63 -2.34 8.60
CA TYR A 130 -23.69 -3.22 8.10
C TYR A 130 -25.08 -2.76 8.55
N ARG A 131 -25.24 -2.39 9.83
CA ARG A 131 -26.53 -1.94 10.38
C ARG A 131 -27.00 -0.63 9.77
N GLU A 132 -26.11 0.35 9.62
CA GLU A 132 -26.41 1.66 9.01
C GLU A 132 -26.74 1.51 7.53
N GLY A 133 -25.93 0.74 6.78
CA GLY A 133 -26.18 0.45 5.37
C GLY A 133 -27.51 -0.28 5.15
N TYR A 134 -27.80 -1.28 5.97
CA TYR A 134 -29.08 -2.00 5.93
C TYR A 134 -30.27 -1.09 6.25
N ARG A 135 -30.17 -0.26 7.28
CA ARG A 135 -31.23 0.69 7.67
C ARG A 135 -31.48 1.73 6.57
N LYS A 136 -30.42 2.27 5.96
CA LYS A 136 -30.53 3.19 4.83
C LYS A 136 -31.23 2.52 3.64
N GLY A 137 -30.82 1.30 3.29
CA GLY A 137 -31.46 0.53 2.22
C GLY A 137 -32.96 0.30 2.43
N ILE A 138 -33.38 0.00 3.66
CA ILE A 138 -34.81 -0.11 4.01
C ILE A 138 -35.54 1.23 3.81
N THR A 139 -34.97 2.34 4.29
CA THR A 139 -35.59 3.66 4.17
C THR A 139 -35.72 4.08 2.70
N ASP A 140 -34.67 3.88 1.91
CA ASP A 140 -34.63 4.18 0.48
C ASP A 140 -35.69 3.35 -0.27
N GLY A 141 -35.76 2.05 0.02
CA GLY A 141 -36.78 1.15 -0.54
C GLY A 141 -38.21 1.56 -0.19
N LYS A 142 -38.48 1.86 1.09
CA LYS A 142 -39.79 2.37 1.53
C LYS A 142 -40.16 3.68 0.83
N THR A 143 -39.19 4.57 0.65
CA THR A 143 -39.41 5.87 0.01
C THR A 143 -39.75 5.72 -1.47
N ALA A 144 -39.04 4.82 -2.18
CA ALA A 144 -39.33 4.48 -3.57
C ALA A 144 -40.74 3.86 -3.73
N GLN A 145 -41.11 2.94 -2.83
CA GLN A 145 -42.43 2.32 -2.85
C GLN A 145 -43.55 3.32 -2.55
N ILE A 146 -43.38 4.20 -1.56
CA ILE A 146 -44.33 5.28 -1.27
C ILE A 146 -44.50 6.21 -2.48
N LYS A 147 -43.40 6.53 -3.17
CA LYS A 147 -43.44 7.35 -4.38
C LYS A 147 -44.26 6.68 -5.50
N GLN A 148 -43.99 5.41 -5.80
CA GLN A 148 -44.76 4.63 -6.78
C GLN A 148 -46.25 4.57 -6.42
N LEU A 149 -46.57 4.27 -5.16
CA LEU A 149 -47.97 4.21 -4.69
C LEU A 149 -48.66 5.58 -4.81
N LYS A 150 -47.96 6.68 -4.52
CA LYS A 150 -48.52 8.03 -4.71
C LYS A 150 -48.80 8.34 -6.18
N GLU A 151 -47.88 8.01 -7.08
CA GLU A 151 -48.05 8.17 -8.52
C GLU A 151 -49.24 7.34 -9.03
N GLU A 152 -49.38 6.11 -8.53
CA GLU A 152 -50.49 5.23 -8.86
C GLU A 152 -51.84 5.74 -8.30
N ILE A 153 -51.87 6.25 -7.07
CA ILE A 153 -53.08 6.89 -6.50
C ILE A 153 -53.51 8.08 -7.35
N VAL A 154 -52.58 8.95 -7.77
CA VAL A 154 -52.88 10.09 -8.65
C VAL A 154 -53.45 9.59 -9.97
N ARG A 155 -52.84 8.55 -10.56
CA ARG A 155 -53.30 7.94 -11.80
C ARG A 155 -54.71 7.35 -11.66
N LEU A 156 -55.01 6.65 -10.57
CA LEU A 156 -56.32 6.06 -10.31
C LEU A 156 -57.38 7.14 -10.08
N LYS A 157 -57.06 8.18 -9.30
CA LYS A 157 -57.95 9.34 -9.10
C LYS A 157 -58.25 10.06 -10.41
N SER A 158 -57.28 10.16 -11.33
CA SER A 158 -57.48 10.76 -12.64
C SER A 158 -58.32 9.90 -13.61
N LYS A 159 -58.51 8.61 -13.31
CA LYS A 159 -59.25 7.65 -14.15
C LYS A 159 -60.73 7.50 -13.78
N GLY A 160 -61.22 8.21 -12.78
CA GLY A 160 -62.64 8.22 -12.41
C GLY A 160 -63.06 6.96 -11.65
N ILE A 161 -63.25 7.12 -10.34
CA ILE A 161 -64.24 6.34 -9.60
C ILE A 161 -65.26 7.39 -9.18
N GLU A 162 -66.27 7.59 -10.03
CA GLU A 162 -67.59 8.06 -9.61
C GLU A 162 -68.38 6.87 -9.06
#